data_AF-A0A7W2LVW0-F1
#
_entry.id   AF-A0A7W2LVW0-F1
#
_cell.length_a   1.000
_cell.length_b   1.000
_cell.length_c   1.000
_cell.angle_alpha   90.00
_cell.angle_beta   90.00
_cell.angle_gamma   90.00
#
_symmetry.space_group_name_H-M   'P 1'
#
loop_
_entity.id
_entity.type
_entity.pdbx_description
1 polymer ?
#
loop_
_entity_poly.entity_id
_entity_poly.type
_entity_poly.pdbx_seq_one_letter_code
_entity_poly.pdbx_strand_id
1 'polypeptide(L)'
;MKLTLEALKGAGSFTGRPVEKEIKWRQNDTDLTATVFVRPLGYQTAVSDVLAFGGKTDSIAGKIAASICDEHGNPVFSSPMDITHGPLDPVELEADPESTKRLGSLDGALTVALLCAIHEVNDLGKTPNSTSLMKSGTNSSSAASAAAPSRRRKKT
;
A
#
# COMPACT_ATOMS: atom_id res chain seq x y z
N MET A 1 -16.37 -32.31 -9.31
CA MET A 1 -15.82 -31.46 -10.38
C MET A 1 -14.38 -31.92 -10.66
N LYS A 2 -13.94 -31.96 -11.93
CA LYS A 2 -12.51 -32.17 -12.26
C LYS A 2 -11.83 -30.80 -12.37
N LEU A 3 -10.65 -30.64 -11.77
CA LEU A 3 -9.91 -29.38 -11.79
C LEU A 3 -9.21 -29.23 -13.14
N THR A 4 -9.83 -28.48 -14.06
CA THR A 4 -9.31 -28.16 -15.40
C THR A 4 -9.30 -26.65 -15.61
N LEU A 5 -8.51 -26.16 -16.57
CA LEU A 5 -8.48 -24.72 -16.88
C LEU A 5 -9.86 -24.20 -17.31
N GLU A 6 -10.64 -24.99 -18.04
CA GLU A 6 -12.00 -24.64 -18.43
C GLU A 6 -12.93 -24.52 -17.22
N ALA A 7 -12.84 -25.47 -16.28
CA ALA A 7 -13.61 -25.43 -15.04
C ALA A 7 -13.25 -24.21 -14.18
N LEU A 8 -11.96 -23.86 -14.09
CA LEU A 8 -11.47 -22.69 -13.35
C LEU A 8 -11.88 -21.36 -14.00
N LYS A 9 -11.85 -21.28 -15.33
CA LYS A 9 -12.34 -20.13 -16.10
C LYS A 9 -13.83 -19.93 -15.86
N GLY A 10 -14.63 -20.99 -15.98
CA GLY A 10 -16.08 -20.93 -15.76
C GLY A 10 -16.47 -20.61 -14.32
N ALA A 11 -15.66 -21.04 -13.34
CA ALA A 11 -15.87 -20.75 -11.91
C ALA A 11 -15.34 -19.38 -11.46
N GLY A 12 -14.69 -18.61 -12.34
CA GLY A 12 -14.13 -17.30 -11.98
C GLY A 12 -12.97 -17.37 -10.97
N SER A 13 -12.18 -18.44 -10.98
CA SER A 13 -11.15 -18.71 -9.95
C SER A 13 -9.85 -17.92 -10.12
N PHE A 14 -9.71 -17.13 -11.19
CA PHE A 14 -8.56 -16.25 -11.39
C PHE A 14 -8.83 -14.88 -10.75
N THR A 15 -7.76 -14.16 -10.38
CA THR A 15 -7.89 -12.79 -9.87
C THR A 15 -8.74 -11.97 -10.82
N GLY A 16 -9.70 -11.23 -10.27
CA GLY A 16 -10.63 -10.41 -11.03
C GLY A 16 -9.94 -9.32 -11.87
N ARG A 17 -10.77 -8.51 -12.53
CA ARG A 17 -10.28 -7.38 -13.33
C ARG A 17 -9.49 -6.41 -12.46
N PRO A 18 -8.48 -5.72 -13.03
CA PRO A 18 -7.80 -4.63 -12.33
C PRO A 18 -8.79 -3.57 -11.84
N VAL A 19 -8.48 -2.98 -10.69
CA VAL A 19 -9.25 -1.90 -10.07
C VAL A 19 -8.59 -0.57 -10.40
N GLU A 20 -9.33 0.33 -11.01
CA GLU A 20 -8.88 1.69 -11.31
C GLU A 20 -8.75 2.51 -10.02
N LYS A 21 -7.64 3.25 -9.90
CA LYS A 21 -7.33 4.15 -8.79
C LYS A 21 -6.69 5.43 -9.31
N GLU A 22 -7.10 6.56 -8.74
CA GLU A 22 -6.38 7.83 -8.92
C GLU A 22 -5.33 7.95 -7.81
N ILE A 23 -4.09 8.25 -8.18
CA ILE A 23 -3.00 8.56 -7.25
C ILE A 23 -2.50 9.98 -7.44
N LYS A 24 -2.02 10.57 -6.34
CA LYS A 24 -1.43 11.91 -6.31
C LYS A 24 -0.11 11.88 -5.57
N TRP A 25 0.90 12.56 -6.12
CA TRP A 25 2.20 12.71 -5.48
C TRP A 25 2.83 14.04 -5.90
N ARG A 26 3.83 14.50 -5.15
CA ARG A 26 4.57 15.74 -5.44
C ARG A 26 5.99 15.40 -5.86
N GLN A 27 6.46 15.97 -6.96
CA GLN A 27 7.80 15.79 -7.49
C GLN A 27 8.34 17.11 -8.01
N ASN A 28 9.56 17.51 -7.62
CA ASN A 28 10.19 18.77 -8.04
C ASN A 28 9.24 19.98 -7.90
N ASP A 29 8.59 20.09 -6.73
CA ASP A 29 7.58 21.12 -6.41
C ASP A 29 6.32 21.16 -7.29
N THR A 30 6.10 20.12 -8.10
CA THR A 30 4.91 19.97 -8.93
C THR A 30 4.02 18.85 -8.38
N ASP A 31 2.74 19.15 -8.20
CA ASP A 31 1.74 18.15 -7.84
C ASP A 31 1.29 17.40 -9.10
N LEU A 32 1.47 16.09 -9.09
CA LEU A 32 1.17 15.17 -10.19
C LEU A 32 -0.02 14.29 -9.82
N THR A 33 -0.84 13.94 -10.81
CA THR A 33 -1.99 13.04 -10.67
C THR A 33 -1.94 12.04 -11.81
N ALA A 34 -2.19 10.77 -11.51
CA ALA A 34 -2.28 9.72 -12.53
C ALA A 34 -3.34 8.69 -12.16
N THR A 35 -3.94 8.10 -13.19
CA THR A 35 -4.77 6.91 -13.07
C THR A 35 -3.87 5.68 -13.16
N VAL A 36 -4.03 4.76 -12.20
CA VAL A 36 -3.34 3.47 -12.17
C VAL A 36 -4.36 2.35 -12.04
N PHE A 37 -4.06 1.19 -12.61
CA PHE A 37 -4.85 0.00 -12.39
C PHE A 37 -4.08 -0.96 -11.48
N VAL A 38 -4.78 -1.47 -10.47
CA VAL A 38 -4.21 -2.36 -9.48
C VAL A 38 -4.88 -3.72 -9.60
N ARG A 39 -4.08 -4.75 -9.84
CA ARG A 39 -4.49 -6.14 -9.77
C ARG A 39 -4.72 -6.54 -8.30
N PRO A 40 -5.91 -7.04 -7.93
CA PRO A 40 -6.12 -7.61 -6.59
C PRO A 40 -5.16 -8.75 -6.29
N LEU A 41 -4.82 -8.92 -5.01
CA LEU A 41 -3.82 -9.89 -4.55
C LEU A 41 -4.06 -11.28 -5.18
N GLY A 42 -3.03 -11.77 -5.86
CA GLY A 42 -3.04 -13.04 -6.56
C GLY A 42 -1.79 -13.86 -6.32
N TYR A 43 -1.72 -15.03 -6.96
CA TYR A 43 -0.56 -15.90 -6.86
C TYR A 43 0.73 -15.24 -7.37
N GLN A 44 0.63 -14.28 -8.30
CA GLN A 44 1.79 -13.51 -8.77
C GLN A 44 2.45 -12.69 -7.65
N THR A 45 1.66 -12.08 -6.77
CA THR A 45 2.18 -11.37 -5.58
C THR A 45 2.85 -12.34 -4.61
N ALA A 46 2.26 -13.53 -4.41
CA ALA A 46 2.85 -14.57 -3.57
C ALA A 46 4.20 -15.08 -4.11
N VAL A 47 4.33 -15.21 -5.44
CA VAL A 47 5.60 -15.53 -6.09
C VAL A 47 6.65 -14.44 -5.82
N SER A 48 6.28 -13.16 -5.96
CA SER A 48 7.18 -12.04 -5.63
C SER A 48 7.62 -12.08 -4.17
N ASP A 49 6.71 -12.35 -3.22
CA ASP A 49 7.04 -12.43 -1.80
C ASP A 49 8.05 -13.56 -1.49
N VAL A 50 7.89 -14.73 -2.13
CA VAL A 50 8.83 -15.86 -1.98
C VAL A 50 10.20 -15.54 -2.59
N LEU A 51 10.24 -14.90 -3.76
CA LEU A 51 11.50 -14.48 -4.39
C LEU A 51 12.23 -13.44 -3.54
N ALA A 52 11.49 -12.52 -2.93
CA ALA A 52 12.04 -11.52 -2.03
C ALA A 52 12.60 -12.14 -0.74
N PHE A 53 11.89 -13.11 -0.14
CA PHE A 53 12.39 -13.85 1.01
C PHE A 53 13.73 -14.56 0.72
N GLY A 54 13.88 -15.09 -0.49
CA GLY A 54 15.14 -15.69 -0.96
C GLY A 54 16.23 -14.69 -1.37
N GLY A 55 16.03 -13.38 -1.17
CA GLY A 55 16.97 -12.33 -1.53
C GLY A 55 17.16 -12.11 -3.03
N LYS A 56 16.27 -12.64 -3.88
CA LYS A 56 16.41 -12.57 -5.35
C LYS A 56 15.89 -11.26 -5.93
N THR A 57 14.98 -10.60 -5.23
CA THR A 57 14.34 -9.36 -5.66
C THR A 57 14.04 -8.48 -4.45
N ASP A 58 14.04 -7.16 -4.64
CA ASP A 58 13.54 -6.24 -3.61
C ASP A 58 12.04 -6.51 -3.34
N SER A 59 11.65 -6.60 -2.07
CA SER A 59 10.28 -6.96 -1.67
C SER A 59 9.25 -5.92 -2.09
N ILE A 60 9.61 -4.63 -2.03
CA ILE A 60 8.69 -3.53 -2.33
C ILE A 60 8.54 -3.42 -3.84
N ALA A 61 9.65 -3.42 -4.57
CA ALA A 61 9.64 -3.38 -6.03
C ALA A 61 8.94 -4.60 -6.63
N GLY A 62 9.18 -5.80 -6.08
CA GLY A 62 8.51 -7.03 -6.50
C GLY A 62 7.00 -6.98 -6.29
N LYS A 63 6.54 -6.38 -5.19
CA LYS A 63 5.11 -6.19 -4.91
C LYS A 63 4.47 -5.17 -5.85
N ILE A 64 5.12 -4.03 -6.08
CA ILE A 64 4.64 -3.00 -7.01
C ILE A 64 4.55 -3.56 -8.43
N ALA A 65 5.62 -4.19 -8.94
CA ALA A 65 5.65 -4.76 -10.28
C ALA A 65 4.59 -5.87 -10.50
N ALA A 66 4.28 -6.66 -9.46
CA ALA A 66 3.24 -7.69 -9.54
C ALA A 66 1.81 -7.15 -9.48
N SER A 67 1.62 -5.93 -8.94
CA SER A 67 0.28 -5.38 -8.65
C SER A 67 -0.15 -4.29 -9.62
N ILE A 68 0.79 -3.48 -10.13
CA ILE A 68 0.47 -2.36 -11.03
C ILE A 68 0.43 -2.85 -12.48
N CYS A 69 -0.72 -2.65 -13.11
CA CYS A 69 -0.98 -3.07 -14.49
C CYS A 69 -1.77 -2.01 -15.26
N ASP A 70 -1.96 -2.24 -16.55
CA ASP A 70 -2.88 -1.48 -17.38
C ASP A 70 -4.35 -1.95 -17.16
N GLU A 71 -5.28 -1.32 -17.89
CA GLU A 71 -6.71 -1.64 -17.88
C GLU A 71 -7.05 -3.07 -18.32
N HIS A 72 -6.16 -3.70 -19.08
CA HIS A 72 -6.28 -5.09 -19.54
C HIS A 72 -5.61 -6.09 -18.59
N GLY A 73 -4.84 -5.60 -17.61
CA GLY A 73 -4.09 -6.40 -16.67
C GLY A 73 -2.65 -6.70 -17.10
N ASN A 74 -2.13 -6.11 -18.17
CA ASN A 74 -0.72 -6.28 -18.53
C ASN A 74 0.15 -5.49 -17.55
N PRO A 75 1.29 -6.04 -17.07
CA PRO A 75 2.17 -5.33 -16.15
C PRO A 75 2.70 -4.03 -16.76
N VAL A 76 2.65 -2.92 -16.00
CA VAL A 76 3.27 -1.65 -16.41
C VAL A 76 4.79 -1.73 -16.28
N PHE A 77 5.27 -2.39 -15.21
CA PHE A 77 6.69 -2.66 -15.01
C PHE A 77 7.00 -4.07 -15.52
N SER A 78 7.98 -4.17 -16.42
CA SER A 78 8.43 -5.46 -16.95
C SER A 78 9.26 -6.22 -15.92
N SER A 79 9.95 -5.50 -15.04
CA SER A 79 10.77 -6.08 -13.98
C SER A 79 10.77 -5.22 -12.71
N PRO A 80 11.07 -5.82 -11.53
CA PRO A 80 11.36 -5.04 -10.32
C PRO A 80 12.55 -4.08 -10.48
N MET A 81 13.42 -4.30 -11.47
CA MET A 81 14.52 -3.38 -11.75
C MET A 81 14.05 -2.06 -12.36
N ASP A 82 12.90 -2.05 -13.03
CA ASP A 82 12.34 -0.83 -13.61
C ASP A 82 11.93 0.18 -12.52
N ILE A 83 11.72 -0.32 -11.29
CA ILE A 83 11.39 0.49 -10.11
C ILE A 83 12.65 0.89 -9.35
N THR A 84 13.58 -0.06 -9.14
CA THR A 84 14.79 0.20 -8.32
C THR A 84 15.91 0.92 -9.07
N HIS A 85 15.98 0.77 -10.39
CA HIS A 85 17.04 1.33 -11.22
C HIS A 85 16.51 2.06 -12.46
N GLY A 86 15.21 2.00 -12.73
CA GLY A 86 14.59 2.58 -13.93
C GLY A 86 14.62 1.63 -15.12
N PRO A 87 13.84 1.89 -16.18
CA PRO A 87 13.96 1.18 -17.44
C PRO A 87 15.31 1.48 -18.10
N LEU A 88 15.69 0.67 -19.09
CA LEU A 88 16.84 0.97 -19.95
C LEU A 88 16.66 2.33 -20.63
N ASP A 89 17.74 3.10 -20.72
CA ASP A 89 17.74 4.40 -21.38
C ASP A 89 17.58 4.17 -22.90
N PRO A 90 16.45 4.60 -23.51
CA PRO A 90 16.19 4.33 -24.92
C PRO A 90 17.21 5.01 -25.84
N VAL A 91 17.74 6.17 -25.46
CA VAL A 91 18.73 6.90 -26.27
C VAL A 91 20.03 6.12 -26.36
N GLU A 92 20.43 5.51 -25.25
CA GLU A 92 21.64 4.70 -25.18
C GLU A 92 21.45 3.34 -25.84
N LEU A 93 20.24 2.76 -25.76
CA LEU A 93 19.92 1.49 -26.41
C LEU A 93 19.85 1.61 -27.94
N GLU A 94 19.40 2.76 -28.46
CA GLU A 94 19.44 3.07 -29.89
C GLU A 94 20.88 3.25 -30.39
N ALA A 95 21.77 3.78 -29.56
CA ALA A 95 23.19 3.96 -29.90
C ALA A 95 24.01 2.65 -29.77
N ASP A 96 23.72 1.84 -28.74
CA ASP A 96 24.35 0.56 -28.46
C ASP A 96 23.30 -0.45 -27.94
N PRO A 97 22.93 -1.48 -28.73
CA PRO A 97 21.95 -2.50 -28.34
C PRO A 97 22.32 -3.30 -27.08
N GLU A 98 23.60 -3.35 -26.70
CA GLU A 98 24.07 -4.04 -25.48
C GLU A 98 24.17 -3.09 -24.27
N SER A 99 23.73 -1.84 -24.42
CA SER A 99 23.76 -0.86 -23.33
C SER A 99 22.90 -1.30 -22.15
N THR A 100 23.49 -1.21 -20.96
CA THR A 100 22.83 -1.54 -19.69
C THR A 100 22.47 -0.30 -18.88
N LYS A 101 22.63 0.89 -19.46
CA LYS A 101 22.35 2.17 -18.80
C LYS A 101 20.85 2.32 -18.56
N ARG A 102 20.50 2.82 -17.37
CA ARG A 102 19.10 2.97 -16.91
C ARG A 102 18.81 4.39 -16.43
N LEU A 103 17.53 4.75 -16.42
CA LEU A 103 17.06 6.11 -16.09
C LEU A 103 17.09 6.46 -14.59
N GLY A 104 17.40 5.52 -13.71
CA GLY A 104 17.43 5.72 -12.26
C GLY A 104 16.16 5.27 -11.55
N SER A 105 16.24 5.16 -10.23
CA SER A 105 15.16 4.65 -9.38
C SER A 105 13.90 5.51 -9.45
N LEU A 106 12.76 4.86 -9.22
CA LEU A 106 11.47 5.51 -9.12
C LEU A 106 11.42 6.48 -7.92
N ASP A 107 10.68 7.58 -8.07
CA ASP A 107 10.59 8.63 -7.05
C ASP A 107 9.97 8.12 -5.73
N GLY A 108 10.46 8.62 -4.60
CA GLY A 108 10.01 8.18 -3.27
C GLY A 108 8.52 8.46 -3.03
N ALA A 109 8.03 9.63 -3.41
CA ALA A 109 6.62 10.00 -3.21
C ALA A 109 5.71 9.18 -4.13
N LEU A 110 6.12 8.95 -5.38
CA LEU A 110 5.41 8.05 -6.29
C LEU A 110 5.37 6.61 -5.76
N THR A 111 6.48 6.10 -5.23
CA THR A 111 6.55 4.75 -4.64
C THR A 111 5.52 4.58 -3.52
N VAL A 112 5.43 5.55 -2.62
CA VAL A 112 4.46 5.53 -1.52
C VAL A 112 3.03 5.60 -2.05
N ALA A 113 2.75 6.46 -3.03
CA ALA A 113 1.42 6.59 -3.63
C ALA A 113 0.94 5.26 -4.27
N LEU A 114 1.84 4.54 -4.96
CA LEU A 114 1.55 3.23 -5.52
C LEU A 114 1.26 2.18 -4.43
N LEU A 115 2.04 2.16 -3.35
CA LEU A 115 1.81 1.25 -2.23
C LEU A 115 0.46 1.50 -1.55
N CYS A 116 0.07 2.77 -1.37
CA CYS A 116 -1.25 3.12 -0.86
C CYS A 116 -2.37 2.59 -1.75
N ALA A 117 -2.28 2.80 -3.07
CA ALA A 117 -3.27 2.28 -4.01
C ALA A 117 -3.37 0.74 -3.96
N ILE A 118 -2.24 0.04 -3.88
CA ILE A 118 -2.18 -1.42 -3.71
C ILE A 118 -2.85 -1.85 -2.41
N HIS A 119 -2.57 -1.15 -1.31
CA HIS A 119 -3.15 -1.46 -0.02
C HIS A 119 -4.67 -1.27 -0.02
N GLU A 120 -5.15 -0.15 -0.55
CA GLU A 120 -6.58 0.12 -0.67
C GLU A 120 -7.31 -0.97 -1.44
N VAL A 121 -6.77 -1.41 -2.59
CA VAL A 121 -7.42 -2.45 -3.39
C VAL A 121 -7.45 -3.81 -2.69
N ASN A 122 -6.43 -4.11 -1.90
CA ASN A 122 -6.35 -5.38 -1.18
C ASN A 122 -7.13 -5.39 0.15
N ASP A 123 -7.44 -4.22 0.71
CA ASP A 123 -8.25 -4.08 1.91
C ASP A 123 -9.73 -3.79 1.62
N LEU A 124 -10.12 -3.68 0.35
CA LEU A 124 -11.53 -3.69 -0.10
C LEU A 124 -12.22 -4.98 0.37
N GLY A 125 -12.86 -4.93 1.55
CA GLY A 125 -13.60 -6.04 2.15
C GLY A 125 -13.22 -6.33 3.61
N LYS A 126 -12.11 -5.77 4.12
CA LYS A 126 -11.86 -5.73 5.56
C LYS A 126 -12.59 -4.53 6.14
N THR A 127 -13.43 -4.75 7.15
CA THR A 127 -14.00 -3.66 7.92
C THR A 127 -12.83 -2.85 8.49
N PRO A 128 -12.75 -1.53 8.24
CA PRO A 128 -11.81 -0.71 8.99
C PRO A 128 -12.18 -0.91 10.45
N ASN A 129 -11.22 -1.32 11.28
CA ASN A 129 -11.42 -1.33 12.72
C ASN A 129 -11.76 0.12 13.10
N SER A 130 -13.06 0.39 13.26
CA SER A 130 -13.55 1.61 13.88
C SER A 130 -13.09 1.51 15.32
N THR A 131 -11.89 2.01 15.59
CA THR A 131 -11.61 2.58 16.90
C THR A 131 -12.55 3.76 17.00
N SER A 132 -13.78 3.51 17.44
CA SER A 132 -14.61 4.57 17.97
C SER A 132 -13.74 5.27 19.00
N LEU A 133 -13.56 6.58 18.81
CA LEU A 133 -13.01 7.45 19.84
C LEU A 133 -13.89 7.28 21.07
N MET A 134 -13.53 6.35 21.95
CA MET A 134 -14.10 6.29 23.29
C MET A 134 -13.67 7.58 23.95
N LYS A 135 -14.55 8.58 23.92
CA LYS A 135 -14.54 9.66 24.88
C LYS A 135 -14.74 9.01 26.25
N SER A 136 -13.66 8.57 26.87
CA SER A 136 -13.64 8.21 28.28
C SER A 136 -13.73 9.50 29.09
N GLY A 137 -14.94 10.05 29.17
CA GLY A 137 -15.30 11.03 30.18
C GLY A 137 -15.21 10.35 31.54
N THR A 138 -14.09 10.56 32.23
CA THR A 138 -13.98 10.18 33.64
C THR A 138 -14.86 11.13 34.44
N ASN A 139 -16.13 10.73 34.65
CA ASN A 139 -16.98 11.32 35.67
C ASN A 139 -16.38 10.97 37.05
N SER A 140 -15.47 11.81 37.54
CA SER A 140 -15.02 11.74 38.92
C SER A 140 -16.09 12.37 39.81
N SER A 141 -16.99 11.54 40.31
CA SER A 141 -17.86 11.88 41.42
C SER A 141 -17.46 10.99 42.59
N SER A 142 -17.04 11.60 43.70
CA SER A 142 -17.40 11.25 45.08
C SER A 142 -16.40 11.85 46.07
N ALA A 143 -16.87 12.78 46.91
CA ALA A 143 -16.91 12.62 48.37
C ALA A 143 -16.93 14.01 49.04
N ALA A 144 -18.14 14.46 49.36
CA ALA A 144 -18.34 15.44 50.41
C ALA A 144 -17.81 14.86 51.73
N SER A 145 -16.93 15.58 52.43
CA SER A 145 -16.80 15.45 53.89
C SER A 145 -16.09 16.62 54.54
N ALA A 146 -16.79 17.13 55.56
CA ALA A 146 -16.30 17.85 56.72
C ALA A 146 -15.87 19.31 56.56
N ALA A 147 -16.88 20.18 56.62
CA ALA A 147 -16.73 21.51 57.21
C ALA A 147 -16.14 21.40 58.64
N ALA A 148 -15.10 22.18 58.92
CA ALA A 148 -14.50 22.27 60.25
C ALA A 148 -15.42 23.03 61.23
N PRO A 149 -15.81 22.46 62.39
CA PRO A 149 -16.56 23.20 63.39
C PRO A 149 -15.61 23.99 64.30
N SER A 150 -15.86 25.29 64.37
CA SER A 150 -15.36 26.24 65.37
C SER A 150 -15.73 25.80 66.80
N ARG A 151 -14.75 25.80 67.72
CA ARG A 151 -15.00 25.91 69.17
C ARG A 151 -14.06 26.91 69.83
N ARG A 152 -14.67 27.79 70.61
CA ARG A 152 -14.11 28.99 71.24
C ARG A 152 -13.85 28.75 72.74
N ARG A 153 -12.63 29.11 73.18
CA ARG A 153 -12.16 29.75 74.45
C ARG A 153 -12.14 29.09 75.85
N LYS A 154 -10.99 29.38 76.51
CA LYS A 154 -10.61 29.62 77.94
C LYS A 154 -10.32 28.37 78.81
N LYS A 155 -9.34 28.35 79.72
CA LYS A 155 -8.75 29.42 80.57
C LYS A 155 -7.43 28.93 81.21
N THR A 156 -6.46 29.83 81.42
CA THR A 156 -5.76 30.02 82.71
C THR A 156 -5.89 31.50 83.04
#